data_AF-A0A3B0PPZ4-F1
#
_entry.id   AF-A0A3B0PPZ4-F1
#
_cell.length_a   1.000
_cell.length_b   1.000
_cell.length_c   1.000
_cell.angle_alpha   90.00
_cell.angle_beta   90.00
_cell.angle_gamma   90.00
#
_symmetry.space_group_name_H-M   'P 1'
#
loop_
_entity.id
_entity.type
_entity.pdbx_description
1 polymer ?
#
loop_
_entity_poly.entity_id
_entity_poly.type
_entity_poly.pdbx_seq_one_letter_code
_entity_poly.pdbx_strand_id
1 'polypeptide(L)'
;MSGVTLSLVSKSPKFVYPVVAGGVSLMLDEIRKRNMDTYVVGVDVDQSKSYPAHAGRFATSVQKNIAQAIYDVINEFVFGIKNKNLQSRIVESTTGAKSLLGGFAEGW
;
A
#
# COMPACT_ATOMS: atom_id res chain seq x y z
N MET A 1 16.04 6.63 10.86
CA MET A 1 15.29 6.28 9.62
C MET A 1 15.68 7.14 8.41
N SER A 2 16.22 8.36 8.58
CA SER A 2 16.63 9.26 7.47
C SER A 2 17.86 8.80 6.65
N GLY A 3 18.76 7.99 7.23
CA GLY A 3 20.05 7.66 6.59
C GLY A 3 19.96 6.81 5.32
N VAL A 4 19.06 5.81 5.27
CA VAL A 4 18.93 4.91 4.11
C VAL A 4 18.24 5.61 2.95
N THR A 5 17.19 6.38 3.23
CA THR A 5 16.44 7.13 2.21
C THR A 5 17.31 8.20 1.54
N LEU A 6 18.09 8.96 2.32
CA LEU A 6 18.98 9.99 1.77
C LEU A 6 20.20 9.41 1.05
N SER A 7 20.69 8.23 1.47
CA SER A 7 21.79 7.56 0.76
C SER A 7 21.35 7.02 -0.60
N LEU A 8 20.10 6.55 -0.73
CA LEU A 8 19.50 6.17 -2.00
C LEU A 8 19.40 7.36 -2.97
N VAL A 9 18.88 8.50 -2.51
CA VAL A 9 18.81 9.73 -3.33
C VAL A 9 20.20 10.16 -3.80
N SER A 10 21.21 10.01 -2.96
CA SER A 10 22.59 10.39 -3.31
C SER A 10 23.22 9.55 -4.44
N LYS A 11 22.61 8.41 -4.82
CA LYS A 11 23.04 7.60 -5.97
C LYS A 11 22.43 8.05 -7.30
N SER A 12 21.63 9.12 -7.31
CA SER A 12 20.94 9.64 -8.50
C SER A 12 20.14 8.60 -9.30
N PRO A 13 19.27 7.80 -8.65
CA PRO A 13 18.44 6.83 -9.34
C PRO A 13 17.41 7.52 -10.23
N LYS A 14 17.00 6.87 -11.33
CA LYS A 14 15.86 7.33 -12.16
C LYS A 14 14.51 7.05 -11.51
N PHE A 15 14.41 5.94 -10.79
CA PHE A 15 13.20 5.55 -10.06
C PHE A 15 13.55 5.11 -8.65
N VAL A 16 12.69 5.46 -7.68
CA VAL A 16 12.77 4.97 -6.31
C VAL A 16 11.44 4.38 -5.90
N TYR A 17 11.46 3.19 -5.30
CA TYR A 17 10.29 2.53 -4.73
C TYR A 17 10.42 2.45 -3.19
N PRO A 18 10.03 3.52 -2.47
CA PRO A 18 10.17 3.60 -1.02
C PRO A 18 9.05 2.82 -0.30
N VAL A 19 9.32 1.56 0.06
CA VAL A 19 8.41 0.76 0.90
C VAL A 19 8.62 1.12 2.38
N VAL A 20 8.20 2.33 2.76
CA VAL A 20 8.31 2.85 4.12
C VAL A 20 7.07 3.67 4.46
N ALA A 21 6.54 3.49 5.68
CA ALA A 21 5.38 4.25 6.13
C ALA A 21 5.70 5.76 6.25
N GLY A 22 6.88 6.09 6.78
CA GLY A 22 7.36 7.47 6.95
C GLY A 22 8.67 7.73 6.21
N GLY A 23 8.86 8.96 5.73
CA GLY A 23 10.11 9.42 5.09
C GLY A 23 10.02 9.66 3.58
N VAL A 24 8.87 9.36 2.95
CA VAL A 24 8.64 9.68 1.54
C VAL A 24 8.70 11.21 1.31
N SER A 25 8.14 12.02 2.21
CA SER A 25 8.24 13.49 2.16
C SER A 25 9.69 13.98 2.16
N LEU A 26 10.52 13.48 3.07
CA LEU A 26 11.95 13.84 3.15
C LEU A 26 12.70 13.50 1.86
N MET A 27 12.37 12.35 1.25
CA MET A 27 12.95 11.95 -0.02
C MET A 27 12.52 12.88 -1.17
N LEU A 28 11.23 13.20 -1.25
CA LEU A 28 10.67 14.10 -2.26
C LEU A 28 11.24 15.51 -2.14
N ASP A 29 11.40 15.99 -0.91
CA ASP A 29 12.05 17.26 -0.62
C ASP A 29 13.50 17.27 -1.06
N GLU A 30 14.25 16.21 -0.78
CA GLU A 30 15.66 16.12 -1.19
C GLU A 30 15.81 16.02 -2.72
N ILE A 31 14.96 15.23 -3.39
CA ILE A 31 14.90 15.15 -4.86
C ILE A 31 14.62 16.53 -5.47
N ARG A 32 13.63 17.25 -4.91
CA ARG A 32 13.26 18.60 -5.36
C ARG A 32 14.41 19.59 -5.11
N LYS A 33 14.99 19.59 -3.91
CA LYS A 33 16.09 20.46 -3.51
C LYS A 33 17.33 20.28 -4.40
N ARG A 34 17.62 19.04 -4.79
CA ARG A 34 18.73 18.69 -5.69
C ARG A 34 18.40 18.80 -7.17
N ASN A 35 17.18 19.25 -7.52
CA ASN A 35 16.64 19.32 -8.88
C ASN A 35 16.88 18.03 -9.70
N MET A 36 16.63 16.88 -9.08
CA MET A 36 16.92 15.59 -9.70
C MET A 36 15.82 15.15 -10.66
N ASP A 37 16.21 14.48 -11.74
CA ASP A 37 15.30 13.77 -12.65
C ASP A 37 15.04 12.35 -12.14
N THR A 38 14.47 12.27 -10.94
CA THR A 38 14.10 11.04 -10.24
C THR A 38 12.59 10.99 -10.06
N TYR A 39 12.00 9.86 -10.41
CA TYR A 39 10.60 9.55 -10.16
C TYR A 39 10.44 8.61 -8.97
N VAL A 40 9.26 8.67 -8.35
CA VAL A 40 8.88 7.84 -7.22
C VAL A 40 7.74 6.91 -7.62
N VAL A 41 7.82 5.66 -7.16
CA VAL A 41 6.70 4.71 -7.18
C VAL A 41 6.09 4.70 -5.79
N GLY A 42 4.88 5.23 -5.63
CA GLY A 42 4.19 5.25 -4.34
C GLY A 42 3.76 3.86 -3.85
N VAL A 43 3.40 3.75 -2.58
CA VAL A 43 2.90 2.52 -1.94
C VAL A 43 1.58 2.74 -1.21
N ASP A 44 0.82 1.64 -1.06
CA ASP A 44 -0.40 1.48 -0.27
C ASP A 44 -1.61 2.24 -0.83
N VAL A 45 -1.45 3.51 -1.19
CA VAL A 45 -2.46 4.39 -1.78
C VAL A 45 -1.89 5.16 -2.96
N ASP A 46 -2.74 5.92 -3.66
CA ASP A 46 -2.29 6.94 -4.61
C ASP A 46 -1.60 8.10 -3.87
N GLN A 47 -0.29 7.97 -3.67
CA GLN A 47 0.49 8.91 -2.87
C GLN A 47 0.66 10.27 -3.57
N SER A 48 0.39 10.38 -4.88
CA SER A 48 0.39 11.68 -5.57
C SER A 48 -0.66 12.63 -4.99
N LYS A 49 -1.78 12.08 -4.49
CA LYS A 49 -2.85 12.83 -3.82
C LYS A 49 -2.50 13.19 -2.39
N SER A 50 -1.71 12.34 -1.71
CA SER A 50 -1.24 12.60 -0.34
C SER A 50 -0.13 13.66 -0.29
N TYR A 51 0.62 13.81 -1.38
CA TYR A 51 1.72 14.78 -1.51
C TYR A 51 1.50 15.72 -2.72
N PRO A 52 0.46 16.58 -2.69
CA PRO A 52 0.06 17.37 -3.85
C PRO A 52 1.16 18.29 -4.37
N ALA A 53 1.98 18.85 -3.48
CA ALA A 53 3.14 19.69 -3.84
C ALA A 53 4.22 18.94 -4.63
N HIS A 54 4.18 17.61 -4.66
CA HIS A 54 5.10 16.73 -5.36
C HIS A 54 4.39 15.78 -6.33
N ALA A 55 3.12 16.03 -6.68
CA ALA A 55 2.32 15.10 -7.48
C ALA A 55 3.02 14.70 -8.80
N GLY A 56 3.67 15.65 -9.49
CA GLY A 56 4.42 15.42 -10.72
C GLY A 56 5.72 14.59 -10.57
N ARG A 57 6.07 14.17 -9.36
CA ARG A 57 7.24 13.29 -9.10
C ARG A 57 6.86 11.83 -8.97
N PHE A 58 5.58 11.51 -8.87
CA PHE A 58 5.12 10.12 -8.83
C PHE A 58 4.91 9.62 -10.26
N ALA A 59 5.64 8.57 -10.65
CA ALA A 59 5.39 7.90 -11.92
C ALA A 59 4.14 7.01 -11.85
N THR A 60 3.92 6.36 -10.71
CA THR A 60 2.76 5.53 -10.40
C THR A 60 2.70 5.24 -8.89
N SER A 61 1.70 4.49 -8.43
CA SER A 61 1.65 3.93 -7.07
C SER A 61 1.19 2.48 -7.09
N VAL A 62 1.90 1.62 -6.36
CA VAL A 62 1.46 0.25 -6.05
C VAL A 62 0.46 0.32 -4.91
N GLN A 63 -0.83 0.38 -5.26
CA GLN A 63 -1.91 0.49 -4.29
C GLN A 63 -2.20 -0.87 -3.64
N LYS A 64 -2.42 -0.86 -2.32
CA LYS A 64 -2.84 -2.03 -1.54
C LYS A 64 -4.20 -1.71 -0.92
N ASN A 65 -5.24 -2.40 -1.37
CA ASN A 65 -6.62 -2.12 -0.97
C ASN A 65 -6.98 -2.67 0.42
N ILE A 66 -6.13 -2.42 1.43
CA ILE A 66 -6.29 -2.96 2.80
C ILE A 66 -7.60 -2.49 3.42
N ALA A 67 -7.99 -1.23 3.20
CA ALA A 67 -9.26 -0.70 3.71
C ALA A 67 -10.48 -1.47 3.15
N GLN A 68 -10.48 -1.77 1.85
CA GLN A 68 -11.54 -2.57 1.22
C GLN A 68 -11.54 -4.00 1.78
N ALA A 69 -10.37 -4.62 1.92
CA ALA A 69 -10.25 -5.97 2.46
C ALA A 69 -10.81 -6.06 3.89
N ILE A 70 -10.49 -5.09 4.76
CA ILE A 70 -11.03 -5.04 6.13
C ILE A 70 -12.55 -4.83 6.10
N TYR A 71 -13.02 -3.91 5.26
CA TYR A 71 -14.45 -3.63 5.12
C TYR A 71 -15.24 -4.88 4.70
N ASP A 72 -14.71 -5.61 3.73
CA ASP A 72 -15.31 -6.85 3.22
C ASP A 72 -15.40 -7.93 4.31
N VAL A 73 -14.33 -8.12 5.09
CA VAL A 73 -14.31 -9.09 6.20
C VAL A 73 -15.31 -8.70 7.29
N ILE A 74 -15.34 -7.43 7.72
CA ILE A 74 -16.27 -6.97 8.75
C ILE A 74 -17.72 -7.15 8.30
N ASN A 75 -18.05 -6.73 7.08
CA ASN A 75 -19.40 -6.85 6.54
C ASN A 75 -19.92 -8.29 6.53
N GLU A 76 -19.08 -9.24 6.14
CA GLU A 76 -19.52 -10.62 6.05
C GLU A 76 -19.52 -11.33 7.41
N PHE A 77 -18.50 -11.11 8.24
CA PHE A 77 -18.35 -11.82 9.51
C PHE A 77 -19.26 -11.25 10.60
N VAL A 78 -19.37 -9.92 10.68
CA VAL A 78 -20.11 -9.21 11.73
C VAL A 78 -21.55 -8.93 11.31
N PHE A 79 -21.75 -8.41 10.09
CA PHE A 79 -23.06 -7.96 9.63
C PHE A 79 -23.80 -8.98 8.75
N GLY A 80 -23.17 -10.08 8.36
CA GLY A 80 -23.76 -11.09 7.48
C GLY A 80 -24.04 -10.59 6.05
N ILE A 81 -23.46 -9.46 5.66
CA ILE A 81 -23.57 -8.91 4.31
C ILE A 81 -22.59 -9.68 3.43
N LYS A 82 -23.17 -10.58 2.64
CA LYS A 82 -22.48 -11.51 1.75
C LYS A 82 -21.58 -10.80 0.72
N ASN A 83 -20.27 -11.02 0.77
CA ASN A 83 -19.32 -10.60 -0.26
C ASN A 83 -19.05 -11.76 -1.23
N LYS A 84 -19.19 -11.53 -2.54
CA LYS A 84 -19.02 -12.59 -3.55
C LYS A 84 -17.60 -13.16 -3.59
N ASN A 85 -16.60 -12.38 -3.20
CA ASN A 85 -15.19 -12.75 -3.24
C ASN A 85 -14.76 -13.55 -2.00
N LEU A 86 -15.54 -13.53 -0.92
CA LEU A 86 -15.23 -14.22 0.33
C LEU A 86 -16.14 -15.43 0.59
N GLN A 87 -17.39 -15.42 0.11
CA GLN A 87 -18.38 -16.48 0.35
C GLN A 87 -17.88 -17.90 0.06
N SER A 88 -17.15 -18.11 -1.04
CA SER A 88 -16.62 -19.44 -1.40
C SER A 88 -15.49 -19.91 -0.48
N ARG A 89 -15.04 -19.06 0.45
CA ARG A 89 -13.86 -19.28 1.29
C ARG A 89 -14.18 -19.26 2.78
N ILE A 90 -15.41 -18.98 3.19
CA ILE A 90 -15.78 -18.99 4.61
C ILE A 90 -16.06 -20.42 5.07
N VAL A 91 -15.45 -20.78 6.21
CA VAL A 91 -15.81 -21.97 6.98
C VAL A 91 -16.33 -21.53 8.33
N GLU A 92 -17.40 -22.16 8.76
CA GLU A 92 -17.99 -21.97 10.08
C GLU A 92 -17.77 -23.24 10.90
N SER A 93 -17.20 -23.08 12.09
CA SER A 93 -17.05 -24.18 13.04
C SER A 93 -18.41 -24.59 13.61
N THR A 94 -18.47 -25.77 14.22
CA THR A 94 -19.63 -26.22 15.00
C THR A 94 -19.95 -25.31 16.21
N THR A 95 -19.01 -24.47 16.63
CA THR A 95 -19.17 -23.47 17.69
C THR A 95 -19.58 -22.08 17.18
N GLY A 96 -19.83 -21.93 15.87
CA GLY A 96 -20.22 -20.67 15.23
C GLY A 96 -19.05 -19.72 14.94
N ALA A 97 -17.81 -20.16 15.09
CA ALA A 97 -16.64 -19.37 14.73
C ALA A 97 -16.44 -19.39 13.22
N LYS A 98 -16.41 -18.22 12.59
CA LYS A 98 -16.14 -18.08 11.16
C LYS A 98 -14.65 -17.89 10.91
N SER A 99 -14.12 -18.47 9.84
CA SER A 99 -12.75 -18.28 9.37
C SER A 99 -12.69 -18.29 7.84
N LEU A 100 -11.64 -17.70 7.27
CA LEU A 100 -11.34 -17.77 5.84
C LEU A 100 -10.39 -18.95 5.58
N LEU A 101 -10.70 -19.78 4.58
CA LEU A 101 -9.86 -20.89 4.13
C LEU A 101 -8.79 -20.45 3.11
N GLY A 102 -7.60 -21.02 3.27
CA GLY A 102 -6.42 -20.80 2.42
C GLY A 102 -5.49 -19.70 2.93
N GLY A 103 -4.40 -19.46 2.18
CA GLY A 103 -3.42 -18.41 2.39
C GLY A 103 -2.79 -17.96 1.06
N PHE A 104 -1.58 -17.41 1.10
CA PHE A 104 -0.92 -16.84 -0.07
C PHE A 104 -0.79 -17.82 -1.25
N ALA A 105 -0.58 -19.11 -0.98
CA ALA A 105 -0.46 -20.15 -2.02
C ALA A 105 -1.78 -20.35 -2.81
N GLU A 106 -2.91 -19.99 -2.22
CA GLU A 106 -4.25 -20.09 -2.78
C GLU A 106 -4.73 -18.74 -3.35
N GLY A 107 -3.81 -17.82 -3.67
CA GLY A 107 -4.10 -16.57 -4.37
C GLY A 107 -4.74 -15.48 -3.52
N TRP A 108 -4.38 -15.39 -2.23
CA TRP A 108 -4.71 -14.26 -1.37
C TRP A 108 -3.98 -12.97 -1.77
#